data_AF-A0A2E3D4S0-F1
#
_entry.id   AF-A0A2E3D4S0-F1
#
_cell.length_a   1.000
_cell.length_b   1.000
_cell.length_c   1.000
_cell.angle_alpha   90.00
_cell.angle_beta   90.00
_cell.angle_gamma   90.00
#
_symmetry.space_group_name_H-M   'P 1'
#
loop_
_entity.id
_entity.type
_entity.pdbx_description
1 polymer ?
#
loop_
_entity_poly.entity_id
_entity_poly.type
_entity_poly.pdbx_seq_one_letter_code
_entity_poly.pdbx_strand_id
1 'polypeptide(L)'
;MNQASAGPVPVSLLCRITHGLPYFSDWSIPEIKSIAASCRTVHLAAPTRIMAFNGIEPFAYFLVKGEMAVETPSGEVRTIRVGDPDAGYPIGQVRPSPYNVIAAQGSELLRIEASKLRSHQVQRKPAQLFANDEVAELEWIEHPLVNRLLQQFQNGRLALPAMPGIAVRLRKALADDDYCMEQVVTIMSADPAIVARLLKVANSALFRGYQPCSSVKTGLMRLGVNKAQQIVMSLATRDLFVVGDLKLKSLMLQRWRHAIDIAALCAVLAKLTPGLQSETALLVGLLHEIGSLPLLRAAAAYPDLLEKPDTLQEMLTRLTPELSGLALREWGIGEDYVRAAQHQNNWFREHDEAADYTDVLIIAHLHALVGQRAELKLPRIDEVPAFHKLALGNLTPSLSLSVLDEAKAHIQELKTLLA
;
A
#
# COMPACT_ATOMS: atom_id res chain seq x y z
N MET A 1 -4.68 10.64 36.21
CA MET A 1 -3.31 10.19 35.86
C MET A 1 -2.48 10.17 37.15
N ASN A 2 -2.40 9.06 37.87
CA ASN A 2 -1.51 8.97 39.03
C ASN A 2 -0.77 7.63 39.03
N GLN A 3 0.57 7.71 39.11
CA GLN A 3 1.57 6.63 39.23
C GLN A 3 2.09 5.95 37.94
N ALA A 4 2.23 6.72 36.87
CA ALA A 4 3.14 6.39 35.77
C ALA A 4 4.43 7.20 35.96
N SER A 5 5.55 6.56 36.29
CA SER A 5 6.86 7.24 36.21
C SER A 5 7.29 7.26 34.75
N ALA A 6 7.43 8.48 34.20
CA ALA A 6 7.85 8.69 32.82
C ALA A 6 9.30 9.20 32.79
N GLY A 7 10.24 8.35 32.38
CA GLY A 7 11.65 8.70 32.25
C GLY A 7 12.02 9.06 30.80
N PRO A 8 12.95 10.00 30.55
CA PRO A 8 13.55 10.17 29.23
C PRO A 8 14.26 8.88 28.80
N VAL A 9 14.08 8.46 27.55
CA VAL A 9 14.72 7.27 27.00
C VAL A 9 16.07 7.69 26.38
N PRO A 10 17.22 7.17 26.87
CA PRO A 10 18.50 7.38 26.20
C PRO A 10 18.45 6.86 24.77
N VAL A 11 19.08 7.54 23.82
CA VAL A 11 19.07 7.16 22.39
C VAL A 11 19.54 5.71 22.18
N SER A 12 20.56 5.26 22.92
CA SER A 12 21.05 3.87 22.84
C SER A 12 20.03 2.83 23.30
N LEU A 13 19.23 3.15 24.32
CA LEU A 13 18.12 2.31 24.76
C LEU A 13 16.97 2.36 23.75
N LEU A 14 16.67 3.54 23.21
CA LEU A 14 15.63 3.72 22.19
C LEU A 14 15.93 2.88 20.95
N CYS A 15 17.15 2.96 20.40
CA CYS A 15 17.56 2.16 19.25
C CYS A 15 17.42 0.64 19.49
N ARG A 16 17.76 0.15 20.69
CA ARG A 16 17.58 -1.26 21.05
C ARG A 16 16.11 -1.66 21.12
N ILE A 17 15.27 -0.81 21.72
CA ILE A 17 13.82 -1.07 21.81
C ILE A 17 13.22 -1.09 20.41
N THR A 18 13.48 -0.06 19.59
CA THR A 18 12.89 0.07 18.26
C THR A 18 13.37 -1.02 17.30
N HIS A 19 14.60 -1.52 17.44
CA HIS A 19 15.10 -2.65 16.64
C HIS A 19 14.28 -3.93 16.84
N GLY A 20 13.68 -4.12 18.02
CA GLY A 20 12.79 -5.26 18.30
C GLY A 20 11.35 -5.07 17.80
N LEU A 21 10.99 -3.87 17.33
CA LEU A 21 9.61 -3.50 16.98
C LEU A 21 9.43 -3.43 15.45
N PRO A 22 8.62 -4.31 14.86
CA PRO A 22 8.25 -4.29 13.43
C PRO A 22 7.90 -2.92 12.86
N TYR A 23 7.21 -2.06 13.62
CA TYR A 23 6.86 -0.71 13.16
C TYR A 23 8.07 0.13 12.72
N PHE A 24 9.22 -0.06 13.38
CA PHE A 24 10.44 0.70 13.12
C PHE A 24 11.42 -0.05 12.21
N SER A 25 11.04 -1.20 11.62
CA SER A 25 11.93 -2.00 10.76
C SER A 25 12.51 -1.20 9.59
N ASP A 26 11.79 -0.16 9.18
CA ASP A 26 12.09 0.66 8.02
C ASP A 26 12.69 2.01 8.39
N TRP A 27 12.95 2.26 9.67
CA TRP A 27 13.45 3.54 10.16
C TRP A 27 14.97 3.52 10.28
N SER A 28 15.61 4.56 9.75
CA SER A 28 17.03 4.83 9.91
C SER A 28 17.36 5.33 11.33
N ILE A 29 18.64 5.23 11.72
CA ILE A 29 19.11 5.74 13.01
C ILE A 29 18.88 7.26 13.18
N PRO A 30 19.15 8.12 12.16
CA PRO A 30 18.83 9.55 12.25
C PRO A 30 17.35 9.82 12.51
N GLU A 31 16.46 9.03 11.88
CA GLU A 31 15.02 9.14 12.08
C GLU A 31 14.61 8.74 13.50
N ILE A 32 15.15 7.64 14.04
CA ILE A 32 14.93 7.25 15.44
C ILE A 32 15.47 8.33 16.40
N LYS A 33 16.64 8.91 16.12
CA LYS A 33 17.21 10.02 16.89
C LYS A 33 16.30 11.25 16.88
N SER A 34 15.65 11.54 15.75
CA SER A 34 14.77 12.72 15.61
C SER A 34 13.57 12.71 16.56
N ILE A 35 13.08 11.52 16.95
CA ILE A 35 11.94 11.38 17.86
C ILE A 35 12.35 11.19 19.33
N ALA A 36 13.64 10.95 19.62
CA ALA A 36 14.12 10.56 20.94
C ALA A 36 13.74 11.54 22.06
N ALA A 37 13.74 12.85 21.78
CA ALA A 37 13.34 13.87 22.74
C ALA A 37 11.87 13.73 23.20
N SER A 38 11.02 13.17 22.32
CA SER A 38 9.57 12.98 22.54
C SER A 38 9.23 11.59 23.10
N CYS A 39 10.23 10.70 23.23
CA CYS A 39 10.06 9.36 23.75
C CYS A 39 10.20 9.32 25.27
N ARG A 40 9.28 8.62 25.95
CA ARG A 40 9.36 8.34 27.38
C ARG A 40 9.06 6.87 27.64
N THR A 41 9.82 6.22 28.51
CA THR A 41 9.42 4.92 29.06
C THR A 41 8.48 5.16 30.24
N VAL A 42 7.35 4.47 30.22
CA VAL A 42 6.30 4.55 31.22
C VAL A 42 6.25 3.21 31.94
N HIS A 43 6.56 3.22 33.24
CA HIS A 43 6.37 2.08 34.12
C HIS A 43 5.06 2.23 34.90
N LEU A 44 4.23 1.19 34.88
CA LEU A 44 2.90 1.22 35.50
C LEU A 44 2.89 0.44 36.81
N ALA A 45 2.68 1.15 37.93
CA ALA A 45 2.64 0.56 39.27
C ALA A 45 1.30 -0.12 39.61
N ALA A 46 0.24 0.15 38.83
CA ALA A 46 -1.09 -0.43 38.96
C ALA A 46 -1.77 -0.54 37.58
N PRO A 47 -2.81 -1.38 37.42
CA PRO A 47 -3.57 -1.44 36.18
C PRO A 47 -4.12 -0.06 35.81
N THR A 48 -3.76 0.43 34.63
CA THR A 48 -4.04 1.82 34.23
C THR A 48 -4.73 1.85 32.88
N ARG A 49 -5.88 2.52 32.81
CA ARG A 49 -6.51 2.85 31.53
C ARG A 49 -5.68 3.92 30.83
N ILE A 50 -5.10 3.55 29.70
CA ILE A 50 -4.26 4.40 28.87
C ILE A 50 -5.11 5.09 27.80
N MET A 51 -6.13 4.40 27.31
CA MET A 51 -7.00 4.91 26.27
C MET A 51 -8.45 4.57 26.58
N ALA A 52 -9.34 5.51 26.31
CA ALA A 52 -10.77 5.30 26.42
C ALA A 52 -11.38 5.23 25.01
N PHE A 53 -12.46 4.48 24.86
CA PHE A 53 -13.30 4.47 23.67
C PHE A 53 -13.76 5.90 23.32
N ASN A 54 -13.67 6.25 22.04
CA ASN A 54 -13.84 7.59 21.50
C ASN A 54 -12.91 8.66 22.10
N GLY A 55 -11.90 8.25 22.87
CA GLY A 55 -10.91 9.13 23.44
C GLY A 55 -9.92 9.63 22.39
N ILE A 56 -9.43 10.85 22.59
CA ILE A 56 -8.35 11.42 21.80
C ILE A 56 -7.10 11.44 22.67
N GLU A 57 -6.22 10.47 22.45
CA GLU A 57 -4.98 10.35 23.20
C GLU A 57 -3.82 10.90 22.35
N PRO A 58 -3.09 11.95 22.77
CA PRO A 58 -1.99 12.53 22.00
C PRO A 58 -0.80 11.60 21.76
N PHE A 59 -0.65 10.52 22.53
CA PHE A 59 0.48 9.60 22.44
C PHE A 59 0.15 8.27 21.75
N ALA A 60 1.16 7.69 21.10
CA ALA A 60 1.19 6.29 20.70
C ALA A 60 2.00 5.49 21.72
N TYR A 61 1.58 4.25 21.99
CA TYR A 61 2.20 3.38 22.99
C TYR A 61 2.70 2.09 22.35
N PHE A 62 3.91 1.66 22.71
CA PHE A 62 4.46 0.36 22.34
C PHE A 62 4.72 -0.46 23.59
N LEU A 63 4.35 -1.74 23.57
CA LEU A 63 4.52 -2.63 24.71
C LEU A 63 5.96 -3.15 24.76
N VAL A 64 6.74 -2.72 25.75
CA VAL A 64 8.13 -3.14 25.95
C VAL A 64 8.22 -4.32 26.91
N LYS A 65 7.38 -4.31 27.97
CA LYS A 65 7.28 -5.39 28.96
C LYS A 65 5.85 -5.51 29.48
N GLY A 66 5.43 -6.73 29.82
CA GLY A 66 4.13 -6.98 30.47
C GLY A 66 3.01 -7.29 29.47
N GLU A 67 1.81 -6.85 29.80
CA GLU A 67 0.61 -7.13 29.00
C GLU A 67 -0.40 -5.97 29.06
N MET A 68 -1.21 -5.85 28.01
CA MET A 68 -2.31 -4.89 27.95
C MET A 68 -3.59 -5.56 27.48
N ALA A 69 -4.72 -5.11 28.00
CA ALA A 69 -6.04 -5.48 27.53
C ALA A 69 -6.60 -4.39 26.61
N VAL A 70 -7.02 -4.80 25.41
CA VAL A 70 -7.81 -3.99 24.47
C VAL A 70 -9.24 -4.48 24.54
N GLU A 71 -10.16 -3.60 24.91
CA GLU A 71 -11.58 -3.91 25.07
C GLU A 71 -12.39 -3.16 24.02
N THR A 72 -13.20 -3.90 23.26
CA THR A 72 -14.11 -3.33 22.27
C THR A 72 -15.38 -2.78 22.92
N PRO A 73 -16.12 -1.87 22.25
CA PRO A 73 -17.39 -1.37 22.76
C PRO A 73 -18.44 -2.46 22.97
N SER A 74 -18.32 -3.60 22.27
CA SER A 74 -19.18 -4.77 22.45
C SER A 74 -18.79 -5.63 23.66
N GLY A 75 -17.75 -5.25 24.42
CA GLY A 75 -17.28 -5.95 25.62
C GLY A 75 -16.33 -7.11 25.34
N GLU A 76 -15.84 -7.25 24.10
CA GLU A 76 -14.82 -8.25 23.77
C GLU A 76 -13.46 -7.76 24.29
N VAL A 77 -12.82 -8.56 25.13
CA VAL A 77 -11.53 -8.22 25.74
C VAL A 77 -10.43 -9.10 25.14
N ARG A 78 -9.38 -8.46 24.62
CA ARG A 78 -8.19 -9.09 24.07
C ARG A 78 -6.96 -8.72 24.87
N THR A 79 -6.13 -9.69 25.23
CA THR A 79 -4.83 -9.44 25.86
C THR A 79 -3.71 -9.44 24.81
N ILE A 80 -2.87 -8.42 24.82
CA ILE A 80 -1.63 -8.29 24.04
C ILE A 80 -0.45 -8.48 25.00
N ARG A 81 0.45 -9.40 24.69
CA ARG A 81 1.66 -9.68 25.46
C ARG A 81 2.91 -9.41 24.63
N VAL A 82 4.03 -9.14 25.29
CA VAL A 82 5.32 -9.02 24.59
C VAL A 82 5.63 -10.30 23.83
N GLY A 83 5.96 -10.15 22.54
CA GLY A 83 6.23 -11.27 21.63
C GLY A 83 5.03 -11.65 20.77
N ASP A 84 3.82 -11.21 21.12
CA ASP A 84 2.67 -11.30 20.22
C ASP A 84 2.94 -10.43 18.97
N PRO A 85 2.45 -10.84 17.78
CA PRO A 85 2.62 -10.08 16.54
C PRO A 85 2.23 -8.59 16.67
N ASP A 86 1.15 -8.33 17.41
CA ASP A 86 0.56 -7.00 17.61
C ASP A 86 1.39 -6.10 18.55
N ALA A 87 2.19 -6.69 19.46
CA ALA A 87 2.96 -5.92 20.45
C ALA A 87 4.06 -5.05 19.81
N GLY A 88 4.40 -5.36 18.55
CA GLY A 88 5.35 -4.67 17.71
C GLY A 88 4.89 -3.32 17.13
N TYR A 89 3.63 -2.97 17.31
CA TYR A 89 2.94 -1.89 16.61
C TYR A 89 2.39 -0.81 17.56
N PRO A 90 2.19 0.42 17.07
CA PRO A 90 1.71 1.52 17.91
C PRO A 90 0.25 1.30 18.28
N ILE A 91 0.01 1.30 19.59
CA ILE A 91 -1.33 1.19 20.14
C ILE A 91 -1.87 2.60 20.35
N GLY A 92 -3.07 2.86 19.80
CA GLY A 92 -3.75 4.14 19.95
C GLY A 92 -3.52 5.18 18.85
N GLN A 93 -3.07 4.75 17.68
CA GLN A 93 -2.93 5.64 16.52
C GLN A 93 -4.28 6.06 15.92
N VAL A 94 -5.23 5.14 15.87
CA VAL A 94 -6.59 5.43 15.38
C VAL A 94 -7.27 6.45 16.28
N ARG A 95 -7.78 7.52 15.68
CA ARG A 95 -8.44 8.63 16.37
C ARG A 95 -9.78 8.99 15.72
N PRO A 96 -10.86 9.14 16.50
CA PRO A 96 -10.95 8.83 17.93
C PRO A 96 -10.77 7.32 18.18
N SER A 97 -10.34 6.94 19.39
CA SER A 97 -10.00 5.54 19.66
C SER A 97 -11.21 4.61 19.50
N PRO A 98 -11.11 3.53 18.71
CA PRO A 98 -12.18 2.55 18.57
C PRO A 98 -12.30 1.62 19.79
N TYR A 99 -11.35 1.65 20.74
CA TYR A 99 -11.26 0.70 21.86
C TYR A 99 -10.90 1.37 23.20
N ASN A 100 -11.18 0.68 24.30
CA ASN A 100 -10.53 0.94 25.59
C ASN A 100 -9.20 0.17 25.65
N VAL A 101 -8.16 0.78 26.21
CA VAL A 101 -6.87 0.12 26.44
C VAL A 101 -6.48 0.25 27.89
N ILE A 102 -6.27 -0.89 28.55
CA ILE A 102 -5.88 -0.99 29.96
C ILE A 102 -4.59 -1.78 30.04
N ALA A 103 -3.51 -1.16 30.49
CA ALA A 103 -2.25 -1.86 30.70
C ALA A 103 -2.20 -2.47 32.11
N ALA A 104 -1.71 -3.71 32.20
CA ALA A 104 -1.59 -4.42 33.46
C ALA A 104 -0.49 -3.83 34.36
N GLN A 105 -0.57 -4.13 35.65
CA GLN A 105 0.47 -3.79 36.61
C GLN A 105 1.82 -4.40 36.22
N GLY A 106 2.90 -3.64 36.37
CA GLY A 106 4.25 -4.08 36.03
C GLY A 106 4.59 -4.01 34.54
N SER A 107 3.68 -3.47 33.72
CA SER A 107 3.95 -3.24 32.30
C SER A 107 4.84 -2.01 32.10
N GLU A 108 5.73 -2.12 31.11
CA GLU A 108 6.60 -1.05 30.64
C GLU A 108 6.23 -0.70 29.20
N LEU A 109 6.00 0.58 28.95
CA LEU A 109 5.56 1.09 27.65
C LEU A 109 6.51 2.15 27.13
N LEU A 110 6.80 2.12 25.84
CA LEU A 110 7.40 3.25 25.14
C LEU A 110 6.27 4.18 24.67
N ARG A 111 6.23 5.39 25.22
CA ARG A 111 5.28 6.44 24.86
C ARG A 111 5.94 7.45 23.94
N ILE A 112 5.30 7.73 22.81
CA ILE A 112 5.78 8.68 21.79
C ILE A 112 4.65 9.63 21.42
N GLU A 113 4.92 10.93 21.24
CA GLU A 113 3.93 11.84 20.67
C GLU A 113 3.52 11.40 19.26
N ALA A 114 2.22 11.16 19.04
CA ALA A 114 1.78 10.64 17.74
C ALA A 114 1.98 11.65 16.61
N SER A 115 1.95 12.95 16.91
CA SER A 115 2.27 14.00 15.94
C SER A 115 3.69 13.86 15.38
N LYS A 116 4.64 13.33 16.16
CA LYS A 116 6.02 13.06 15.71
C LYS A 116 6.11 11.83 14.83
N LEU A 117 5.32 10.79 15.12
CA LEU A 117 5.17 9.64 14.24
C LEU A 117 4.54 10.04 12.90
N ARG A 118 3.49 10.87 12.94
CA ARG A 118 2.84 11.43 11.73
C ARG A 118 3.77 12.30 10.92
N SER A 119 4.47 13.24 11.55
CA SER A 119 5.40 14.11 10.84
C SER A 119 6.46 13.30 10.12
N HIS A 120 6.90 12.18 10.69
CA HIS A 120 7.77 11.25 10.01
C HIS A 120 7.05 10.56 8.85
N GLN A 121 5.86 9.99 9.04
CA GLN A 121 5.10 9.34 7.95
C GLN A 121 4.83 10.28 6.76
N VAL A 122 4.59 11.56 7.01
CA VAL A 122 4.42 12.62 6.00
C VAL A 122 5.77 13.06 5.41
N GLN A 123 6.84 13.06 6.22
CA GLN A 123 8.22 13.31 5.80
C GLN A 123 8.98 12.06 5.35
N ARG A 124 8.31 10.92 5.16
CA ARG A 124 8.72 9.93 4.17
C ARG A 124 8.66 10.66 2.84
N LYS A 125 9.69 11.48 2.60
CA LYS A 125 10.10 11.89 1.28
C LYS A 125 10.13 10.56 0.52
N PRO A 126 9.54 10.49 -0.69
CA PRO A 126 9.81 9.37 -1.58
C PRO A 126 11.30 9.09 -1.45
N ALA A 127 11.64 7.91 -0.90
CA ALA A 127 12.89 7.63 -0.23
C ALA A 127 13.93 8.42 -0.97
N GLN A 128 14.56 9.40 -0.29
CA GLN A 128 15.71 10.08 -0.88
C GLN A 128 16.63 8.93 -1.22
N LEU A 129 16.58 8.48 -2.47
CA LEU A 129 17.17 7.20 -2.84
C LEU A 129 18.69 7.27 -2.55
N PHE A 130 19.21 8.49 -2.37
CA PHE A 130 20.60 8.86 -2.22
C PHE A 130 20.76 9.96 -1.17
N ALA A 131 20.46 9.68 0.10
CA ALA A 131 21.04 10.45 1.18
C ALA A 131 21.97 9.53 1.96
N ASN A 132 23.27 9.74 1.76
CA ASN A 132 24.32 9.16 2.60
C ASN A 132 24.00 9.53 4.05
N ASP A 133 23.60 8.57 4.86
CA ASP A 133 23.88 8.57 6.30
C ASP A 133 23.61 7.16 6.87
N GLU A 134 24.73 6.46 7.11
CA GLU A 134 24.94 5.33 8.01
C GLU A 134 23.85 4.23 8.03
N VAL A 135 23.97 3.32 7.07
CA VAL A 135 23.20 2.08 6.95
C VAL A 135 23.81 1.02 7.85
N ALA A 136 23.00 0.50 8.78
CA ALA A 136 23.28 -0.74 9.48
C ALA A 136 23.22 -1.93 8.49
N GLU A 137 24.21 -2.82 8.58
CA GLU A 137 24.36 -4.12 7.91
C GLU A 137 23.11 -4.65 7.16
N LEU A 138 23.00 -4.33 5.87
CA LEU A 138 21.97 -4.88 4.99
C LEU A 138 22.61 -5.30 3.67
N GLU A 139 22.84 -6.61 3.51
CA GLU A 139 23.49 -7.27 2.36
C GLU A 139 22.94 -6.82 0.98
N TRP A 140 21.68 -6.37 0.93
CA TRP A 140 21.05 -5.91 -0.30
C TRP A 140 21.48 -4.50 -0.75
N ILE A 141 21.83 -3.60 0.17
CA ILE A 141 22.21 -2.21 -0.16
C ILE A 141 23.58 -2.16 -0.85
N GLU A 142 24.49 -3.03 -0.42
CA GLU A 142 25.82 -3.15 -1.01
C GLU A 142 25.81 -3.87 -2.36
N HIS A 143 24.67 -4.46 -2.75
CA HIS A 143 24.57 -5.21 -3.99
C HIS A 143 24.85 -4.30 -5.20
N PRO A 144 25.72 -4.70 -6.16
CA PRO A 144 26.10 -3.85 -7.29
C PRO A 144 24.94 -3.37 -8.18
N LEU A 145 23.82 -4.10 -8.18
CA LEU A 145 22.59 -3.69 -8.85
C LEU A 145 22.04 -2.38 -8.29
N VAL A 146 22.06 -2.21 -6.97
CA VAL A 146 21.61 -0.97 -6.31
C VAL A 146 22.44 0.16 -6.89
N ASN A 147 23.76 0.16 -6.68
CA ASN A 147 24.69 1.16 -7.21
C ASN A 147 24.47 1.51 -8.69
N ARG A 148 24.23 0.50 -9.54
CA ARG A 148 23.92 0.71 -10.96
C ARG A 148 22.62 1.50 -11.16
N LEU A 149 21.53 1.13 -10.48
CA LEU A 149 20.25 1.85 -10.56
C LEU A 149 20.40 3.29 -10.06
N LEU A 150 21.23 3.51 -9.04
CA LEU A 150 21.47 4.85 -8.48
C LEU A 150 22.17 5.75 -9.50
N GLN A 151 23.25 5.24 -10.11
CA GLN A 151 23.95 5.94 -11.18
C GLN A 151 23.05 6.20 -12.38
N GLN A 152 22.20 5.25 -12.75
CA GLN A 152 21.24 5.46 -13.83
C GLN A 152 20.21 6.55 -13.49
N PHE A 153 19.69 6.56 -12.27
CA PHE A 153 18.77 7.61 -11.82
C PHE A 153 19.43 8.99 -11.83
N GLN A 154 20.61 9.12 -11.22
CA GLN A 154 21.36 10.39 -11.14
C GLN A 154 21.70 10.96 -12.51
N ASN A 155 21.96 10.09 -13.49
CA ASN A 155 22.28 10.49 -14.86
C ASN A 155 21.04 10.62 -15.77
N GLY A 156 19.82 10.47 -15.24
CA GLY A 156 18.58 10.53 -16.04
C GLY A 156 18.44 9.40 -17.08
N ARG A 157 19.10 8.26 -16.84
CA ARG A 157 19.14 7.08 -17.73
C ARG A 157 18.42 5.87 -17.16
N LEU A 158 17.68 6.03 -16.07
CA LEU A 158 16.91 4.95 -15.46
C LEU A 158 15.83 4.49 -16.45
N ALA A 159 15.91 3.21 -16.84
CA ALA A 159 15.01 2.62 -17.81
C ALA A 159 13.65 2.30 -17.19
N LEU A 160 12.81 3.31 -16.99
CA LEU A 160 11.44 3.16 -16.48
C LEU A 160 10.53 2.47 -17.50
N PRO A 161 9.46 1.78 -17.06
CA PRO A 161 8.50 1.19 -17.99
C PRO A 161 7.83 2.31 -18.80
N ALA A 162 7.75 2.12 -20.12
CA ALA A 162 7.06 3.07 -20.98
C ALA A 162 5.53 2.89 -20.88
N MET A 163 4.79 3.99 -20.99
CA MET A 163 3.33 3.93 -21.04
C MET A 163 2.89 3.15 -22.29
N PRO A 164 1.89 2.26 -22.21
CA PRO A 164 1.39 1.54 -23.36
C PRO A 164 0.93 2.47 -24.49
N GLY A 165 1.26 2.13 -25.74
CA GLY A 165 1.06 3.02 -26.90
C GLY A 165 -0.41 3.41 -27.15
N ILE A 166 -1.37 2.53 -26.84
CA ILE A 166 -2.80 2.88 -26.90
C ILE A 166 -3.17 3.95 -25.87
N ALA A 167 -2.60 3.90 -24.67
CA ALA A 167 -2.88 4.86 -23.62
C ALA A 167 -2.24 6.22 -23.92
N VAL A 168 -1.04 6.23 -24.53
CA VAL A 168 -0.43 7.46 -25.04
C VAL A 168 -1.32 8.12 -26.11
N ARG A 169 -1.85 7.33 -27.05
CA ARG A 169 -2.76 7.84 -28.10
C ARG A 169 -4.06 8.39 -27.50
N LEU A 170 -4.67 7.68 -26.56
CA LEU A 170 -5.88 8.13 -25.87
C LEU A 170 -5.64 9.41 -25.08
N ARG A 171 -4.56 9.48 -24.31
CA ARG A 171 -4.22 10.69 -23.54
C ARG A 171 -4.03 11.90 -24.47
N LYS A 172 -3.35 11.74 -25.61
CA LYS A 172 -3.20 12.81 -26.59
C LYS A 172 -4.54 13.25 -27.18
N ALA A 173 -5.42 12.32 -27.50
CA ALA A 173 -6.74 12.64 -28.04
C ALA A 173 -7.63 13.35 -27.02
N LEU A 174 -7.57 12.96 -25.74
CA LEU A 174 -8.38 13.53 -24.66
C LEU A 174 -7.81 14.83 -24.06
N ALA A 175 -6.60 15.22 -24.45
CA ALA A 175 -6.00 16.48 -24.01
C ALA A 175 -6.49 17.69 -24.82
N ASP A 176 -7.22 17.46 -25.91
CA ASP A 176 -7.86 18.49 -26.72
C ASP A 176 -9.24 18.80 -26.11
N ASP A 177 -9.50 20.06 -25.75
CA ASP A 177 -10.78 20.47 -25.14
C ASP A 177 -11.98 20.24 -26.07
N ASP A 178 -11.73 20.17 -27.39
CA ASP A 178 -12.73 19.91 -28.44
C ASP A 178 -12.62 18.48 -29.01
N TYR A 179 -12.12 17.51 -28.22
CA TYR A 179 -11.92 16.16 -28.71
C TYR A 179 -13.21 15.52 -29.26
N CYS A 180 -13.06 14.80 -30.37
CA CYS A 180 -14.18 14.14 -31.02
C CYS A 180 -14.34 12.70 -30.50
N MET A 181 -15.54 12.35 -30.05
CA MET A 181 -15.87 11.01 -29.54
C MET A 181 -15.54 9.91 -30.56
N GLU A 182 -15.74 10.17 -31.86
CA GLU A 182 -15.38 9.27 -32.95
C GLU A 182 -13.87 8.99 -33.00
N GLN A 183 -13.01 9.98 -32.70
CA GLN A 183 -11.56 9.77 -32.66
C GLN A 183 -11.17 8.81 -31.53
N VAL A 184 -11.79 8.94 -30.35
CA VAL A 184 -11.59 8.04 -29.22
C VAL A 184 -12.02 6.62 -29.59
N VAL A 185 -13.20 6.47 -30.22
CA VAL A 185 -13.69 5.19 -30.71
C VAL A 185 -12.70 4.57 -31.70
N THR A 186 -12.16 5.34 -32.65
CA THR A 186 -11.17 4.87 -33.62
C THR A 186 -9.89 4.38 -32.95
N ILE A 187 -9.37 5.13 -31.97
CA ILE A 187 -8.15 4.75 -31.23
C ILE A 187 -8.37 3.45 -30.45
N MET A 188 -9.49 3.32 -29.75
CA MET A 188 -9.81 2.12 -28.96
C MET A 188 -10.10 0.91 -29.85
N SER A 189 -10.69 1.14 -31.03
CA SER A 189 -11.01 0.08 -32.00
C SER A 189 -9.79 -0.46 -32.75
N ALA A 190 -8.63 0.19 -32.62
CA ALA A 190 -7.38 -0.26 -33.24
C ALA A 190 -6.85 -1.57 -32.66
N ASP A 191 -7.32 -2.00 -31.49
CA ASP A 191 -6.94 -3.25 -30.85
C ASP A 191 -8.19 -4.09 -30.53
N PRO A 192 -8.48 -5.13 -31.34
CA PRO A 192 -9.64 -6.00 -31.13
C PRO A 192 -9.67 -6.70 -29.77
N ALA A 193 -8.51 -7.00 -29.17
CA ALA A 193 -8.44 -7.63 -27.86
C ALA A 193 -8.86 -6.64 -26.77
N ILE A 194 -8.43 -5.37 -26.87
CA ILE A 194 -8.87 -4.30 -25.96
C ILE A 194 -10.36 -4.03 -26.13
N VAL A 195 -10.89 -4.02 -27.36
CA VAL A 195 -12.34 -3.88 -27.60
C VAL A 195 -13.14 -4.99 -26.93
N ALA A 196 -12.77 -6.24 -27.15
CA ALA A 196 -13.46 -7.39 -26.59
C ALA A 196 -13.45 -7.34 -25.05
N ARG A 197 -12.31 -6.98 -24.46
CA ARG A 197 -12.14 -6.86 -23.01
C ARG A 197 -12.91 -5.68 -22.43
N LEU A 198 -12.88 -4.50 -23.07
CA LEU A 198 -13.68 -3.34 -22.68
C LEU A 198 -15.17 -3.69 -22.68
N LEU A 199 -15.66 -4.35 -23.74
CA LEU A 199 -17.07 -4.74 -23.82
C LEU A 199 -17.45 -5.77 -22.76
N LYS A 200 -16.57 -6.74 -22.48
CA LYS A 200 -16.80 -7.71 -21.42
C LYS A 200 -16.82 -7.04 -20.05
N VAL A 201 -15.96 -6.04 -19.80
CA VAL A 201 -16.01 -5.19 -18.59
C VAL A 201 -17.32 -4.38 -18.56
N ALA A 202 -17.69 -3.68 -19.64
CA ALA A 202 -18.92 -2.89 -19.71
C ALA A 202 -20.22 -3.71 -19.51
N ASN A 203 -20.12 -5.03 -19.65
CA ASN A 203 -21.20 -5.99 -19.46
C ASN A 203 -21.04 -6.84 -18.18
N SER A 204 -20.00 -6.62 -17.37
CA SER A 204 -19.78 -7.38 -16.14
C SER A 204 -20.82 -7.05 -15.07
N ALA A 205 -20.93 -7.89 -14.04
CA ALA A 205 -21.85 -7.65 -12.92
C ALA A 205 -21.63 -6.29 -12.25
N LEU A 206 -20.40 -5.77 -12.31
CA LEU A 206 -20.02 -4.49 -11.73
C LEU A 206 -20.53 -3.28 -12.54
N PHE A 207 -20.65 -3.39 -13.87
CA PHE A 207 -20.95 -2.26 -14.76
C PHE A 207 -22.19 -2.44 -15.65
N ARG A 208 -22.84 -3.61 -15.66
CA ARG A 208 -23.94 -3.91 -16.58
C ARG A 208 -25.15 -2.98 -16.38
N GLY A 209 -25.71 -2.53 -17.50
CA GLY A 209 -27.02 -1.88 -17.55
C GLY A 209 -28.13 -2.85 -17.94
N TYR A 210 -29.33 -2.32 -18.25
CA TYR A 210 -30.47 -3.12 -18.70
C TYR A 210 -30.25 -3.85 -20.03
N GLN A 211 -29.43 -3.29 -20.94
CA GLN A 211 -29.13 -3.86 -22.25
C GLN A 211 -27.64 -4.21 -22.38
N PRO A 212 -27.22 -5.21 -23.18
CA PRO A 212 -25.79 -5.47 -23.42
C PRO A 212 -25.14 -4.39 -24.31
N CYS A 213 -23.90 -4.00 -24.01
CA CYS A 213 -23.05 -3.22 -24.90
C CYS A 213 -22.46 -4.12 -25.99
N SER A 214 -22.59 -3.73 -27.26
CA SER A 214 -22.12 -4.49 -28.42
C SER A 214 -21.06 -3.76 -29.26
N SER A 215 -20.71 -2.52 -28.89
CA SER A 215 -19.74 -1.70 -29.63
C SER A 215 -18.94 -0.78 -28.70
N VAL A 216 -17.74 -0.39 -29.11
CA VAL A 216 -16.90 0.56 -28.35
C VAL A 216 -17.66 1.83 -27.99
N LYS A 217 -18.44 2.38 -28.93
CA LYS A 217 -19.29 3.55 -28.71
C LYS A 217 -20.35 3.31 -27.63
N THR A 218 -21.04 2.17 -27.64
CA THR A 218 -22.03 1.83 -26.60
C THR A 218 -21.38 1.57 -25.24
N GLY A 219 -20.18 0.98 -25.21
CA GLY A 219 -19.38 0.83 -24.00
C GLY A 219 -18.94 2.19 -23.43
N LEU A 220 -18.47 3.10 -24.28
CA LEU A 220 -18.06 4.45 -23.88
C LEU A 220 -19.22 5.30 -23.38
N MET A 221 -20.40 5.23 -24.00
CA MET A 221 -21.58 5.93 -23.50
C MET A 221 -22.02 5.41 -22.12
N ARG A 222 -21.84 4.11 -21.85
CA ARG A 222 -22.17 3.50 -20.55
C ARG A 222 -21.18 3.87 -19.47
N LEU A 223 -19.90 3.66 -19.75
CA LEU A 223 -18.84 3.83 -18.78
C LEU A 223 -18.47 5.31 -18.64
N GLY A 224 -18.68 6.12 -19.67
CA GLY A 224 -18.03 7.41 -19.80
C GLY A 224 -16.58 7.25 -20.27
N VAL A 225 -16.08 8.32 -20.89
CA VAL A 225 -14.76 8.33 -21.55
C VAL A 225 -13.62 8.11 -20.55
N ASN A 226 -13.66 8.80 -19.41
CA ASN A 226 -12.62 8.70 -18.38
C ASN A 226 -12.51 7.27 -17.82
N LYS A 227 -13.64 6.64 -17.47
CA LYS A 227 -13.63 5.26 -16.94
C LYS A 227 -13.15 4.26 -17.98
N ALA A 228 -13.58 4.42 -19.23
CA ALA A 228 -13.11 3.57 -20.32
C ALA A 228 -11.60 3.74 -20.57
N GLN A 229 -11.05 4.95 -20.45
CA GLN A 229 -9.61 5.19 -20.53
C GLN A 229 -8.86 4.45 -19.41
N GLN A 230 -9.35 4.49 -18.17
CA GLN A 230 -8.78 3.80 -17.02
C GLN A 230 -8.79 2.26 -17.23
N ILE A 231 -9.88 1.73 -17.77
CA ILE A 231 -9.99 0.31 -18.14
C ILE A 231 -9.01 -0.03 -19.26
N VAL A 232 -8.93 0.75 -20.34
CA VAL A 232 -7.97 0.47 -21.41
C VAL A 232 -6.52 0.53 -20.91
N MET A 233 -6.20 1.49 -20.06
CA MET A 233 -4.88 1.56 -19.43
C MET A 233 -4.60 0.28 -18.63
N SER A 234 -5.54 -0.14 -17.81
CA SER A 234 -5.48 -1.39 -17.03
C SER A 234 -5.23 -2.63 -17.90
N LEU A 235 -5.93 -2.73 -19.04
CA LEU A 235 -5.79 -3.84 -19.99
C LEU A 235 -4.43 -3.84 -20.69
N ALA A 236 -3.92 -2.65 -21.03
CA ALA A 236 -2.66 -2.48 -21.74
C ALA A 236 -1.43 -2.67 -20.83
N THR A 237 -1.59 -2.49 -19.51
CA THR A 237 -0.52 -2.73 -18.52
C THR A 237 -0.01 -4.18 -18.56
N ARG A 238 -0.84 -5.15 -18.96
CA ARG A 238 -0.43 -6.56 -19.09
C ARG A 238 0.84 -6.74 -19.90
N ASP A 239 0.94 -6.04 -21.03
CA ASP A 239 2.02 -6.22 -21.98
C ASP A 239 3.38 -5.75 -21.41
N LEU A 240 3.35 -4.92 -20.36
CA LEU A 240 4.56 -4.48 -19.65
C LEU A 240 5.23 -5.60 -18.85
N PHE A 241 4.44 -6.59 -18.41
CA PHE A 241 4.88 -7.76 -17.65
C PHE A 241 5.35 -8.91 -18.55
N VAL A 242 5.23 -8.79 -19.87
CA VAL A 242 5.72 -9.81 -20.81
C VAL A 242 7.23 -9.67 -21.00
N VAL A 243 7.96 -10.75 -20.77
CA VAL A 243 9.43 -10.81 -20.94
C VAL A 243 9.83 -11.99 -21.81
N GLY A 244 10.87 -11.81 -22.62
CA GLY A 244 11.47 -12.88 -23.43
C GLY A 244 12.37 -13.82 -22.64
N ASP A 245 12.90 -13.37 -21.49
CA ASP A 245 13.78 -14.17 -20.62
C ASP A 245 12.97 -15.19 -19.80
N LEU A 246 13.26 -16.48 -20.01
CA LEU A 246 12.63 -17.59 -19.30
C LEU A 246 12.88 -17.54 -17.78
N LYS A 247 14.03 -17.01 -17.33
CA LYS A 247 14.39 -16.93 -15.92
C LYS A 247 13.52 -15.93 -15.16
N LEU A 248 13.13 -14.84 -15.82
CA LEU A 248 12.27 -13.81 -15.23
C LEU A 248 10.78 -14.09 -15.43
N LYS A 249 10.42 -14.98 -16.34
CA LYS A 249 9.02 -15.23 -16.73
C LYS A 249 8.13 -15.59 -15.54
N SER A 250 8.60 -16.45 -14.63
CA SER A 250 7.85 -16.86 -13.43
C SER A 250 7.65 -15.68 -12.47
N LEU A 251 8.71 -14.92 -12.19
CA LEU A 251 8.68 -13.74 -11.31
C LEU A 251 7.76 -12.64 -11.86
N MET A 252 7.85 -12.35 -13.15
CA MET A 252 6.98 -11.38 -13.82
C MET A 252 5.51 -11.81 -13.78
N LEU A 253 5.24 -13.10 -14.04
CA LEU A 253 3.88 -13.64 -13.98
C LEU A 253 3.32 -13.60 -12.55
N GLN A 254 4.15 -13.85 -11.54
CA GLN A 254 3.76 -13.72 -10.14
C GLN A 254 3.39 -12.27 -9.79
N ARG A 255 4.21 -11.30 -10.22
CA ARG A 255 3.93 -9.86 -10.01
C ARG A 255 2.66 -9.42 -10.73
N TRP A 256 2.45 -9.87 -11.96
CA TRP A 256 1.21 -9.59 -12.69
C TRP A 256 -0.01 -10.14 -11.97
N ARG A 257 0.05 -11.40 -11.49
CA ARG A 257 -1.06 -12.01 -10.74
C ARG A 257 -1.33 -11.26 -9.43
N HIS A 258 -0.28 -10.88 -8.72
CA HIS A 258 -0.40 -10.08 -7.50
C HIS A 258 -1.09 -8.74 -7.78
N ALA A 259 -0.64 -8.00 -8.80
CA ALA A 259 -1.26 -6.74 -9.20
C ALA A 259 -2.75 -6.90 -9.54
N ILE A 260 -3.16 -7.98 -10.21
CA ILE A 260 -4.59 -8.27 -10.46
C ILE A 260 -5.35 -8.49 -9.16
N ASP A 261 -4.80 -9.29 -8.26
CA ASP A 261 -5.45 -9.61 -6.98
C ASP A 261 -5.65 -8.33 -6.14
N ILE A 262 -4.62 -7.47 -6.06
CA ILE A 262 -4.70 -6.16 -5.40
C ILE A 262 -5.70 -5.24 -6.08
N ALA A 263 -5.69 -5.15 -7.41
CA ALA A 263 -6.60 -4.31 -8.18
C ALA A 263 -8.08 -4.65 -7.92
N ALA A 264 -8.41 -5.94 -7.91
CA ALA A 264 -9.76 -6.40 -7.64
C ALA A 264 -10.22 -6.01 -6.22
N LEU A 265 -9.36 -6.21 -5.21
CA LEU A 265 -9.62 -5.79 -3.84
C LEU A 265 -9.83 -4.27 -3.75
N CYS A 266 -8.98 -3.48 -4.42
CA CYS A 266 -9.11 -2.03 -4.47
C CYS A 266 -10.47 -1.60 -5.06
N ALA A 267 -10.90 -2.24 -6.15
CA ALA A 267 -12.17 -1.92 -6.80
C ALA A 267 -13.39 -2.19 -5.90
N VAL A 268 -13.38 -3.31 -5.17
CA VAL A 268 -14.45 -3.68 -4.22
C VAL A 268 -14.45 -2.75 -3.00
N LEU A 269 -13.29 -2.48 -2.41
CA LEU A 269 -13.16 -1.58 -1.26
C LEU A 269 -13.59 -0.15 -1.60
N ALA A 270 -13.24 0.35 -2.80
CA ALA A 270 -13.65 1.66 -3.26
C ALA A 270 -15.18 1.75 -3.49
N LYS A 271 -15.83 0.67 -3.95
CA LYS A 271 -17.29 0.62 -4.12
C LYS A 271 -18.04 0.82 -2.80
N LEU A 272 -17.47 0.34 -1.70
CA LEU A 272 -18.02 0.50 -0.35
C LEU A 272 -17.68 1.84 0.29
N THR A 273 -16.76 2.62 -0.30
CA THR A 273 -16.20 3.83 0.31
C THR A 273 -16.65 5.07 -0.46
N PRO A 274 -17.51 5.93 0.13
CA PRO A 274 -18.02 7.11 -0.54
C PRO A 274 -16.92 8.05 -1.03
N GLY A 275 -17.12 8.64 -2.21
CA GLY A 275 -16.17 9.57 -2.83
C GLY A 275 -15.11 8.90 -3.72
N LEU A 276 -14.96 7.58 -3.66
CA LEU A 276 -14.00 6.84 -4.48
C LEU A 276 -14.67 6.15 -5.67
N GLN A 277 -13.94 6.04 -6.79
CA GLN A 277 -14.40 5.36 -8.00
C GLN A 277 -13.71 4.00 -8.15
N SER A 278 -14.47 2.92 -8.28
CA SER A 278 -13.93 1.56 -8.40
C SER A 278 -12.95 1.39 -9.56
N GLU A 279 -13.16 2.06 -10.69
CA GLU A 279 -12.28 1.96 -11.87
C GLU A 279 -10.94 2.65 -11.63
N THR A 280 -10.95 3.74 -10.87
CA THR A 280 -9.72 4.44 -10.48
C THR A 280 -8.94 3.60 -9.48
N ALA A 281 -9.62 3.02 -8.49
CA ALA A 281 -9.01 2.13 -7.51
C ALA A 281 -8.46 0.84 -8.16
N LEU A 282 -9.16 0.28 -9.16
CA LEU A 282 -8.67 -0.82 -9.98
C LEU A 282 -7.33 -0.46 -10.65
N LEU A 283 -7.25 0.70 -11.31
CA LEU A 283 -6.01 1.12 -11.95
C LEU A 283 -4.90 1.38 -10.93
N VAL A 284 -5.21 2.01 -9.79
CA VAL A 284 -4.25 2.17 -8.67
C VAL A 284 -3.66 0.82 -8.27
N GLY A 285 -4.50 -0.19 -8.01
CA GLY A 285 -4.04 -1.52 -7.65
C GLY A 285 -3.31 -2.26 -8.79
N LEU A 286 -3.54 -1.95 -10.07
CA LEU A 286 -2.73 -2.50 -11.15
C LEU A 286 -1.37 -1.81 -11.30
N LEU A 287 -1.32 -0.51 -11.03
CA LEU A 287 -0.15 0.32 -11.29
C LEU A 287 0.81 0.45 -10.10
N HIS A 288 0.37 0.12 -8.89
CA HIS A 288 1.16 0.34 -7.66
C HIS A 288 2.56 -0.32 -7.69
N GLU A 289 2.71 -1.43 -8.41
CA GLU A 289 3.94 -2.23 -8.46
C GLU A 289 4.68 -2.17 -9.82
N ILE A 290 4.36 -1.22 -10.72
CA ILE A 290 5.05 -1.15 -12.03
C ILE A 290 6.56 -0.89 -11.92
N GLY A 291 7.01 -0.30 -10.81
CA GLY A 291 8.42 -0.09 -10.48
C GLY A 291 9.21 -1.38 -10.26
N SER A 292 8.55 -2.51 -10.02
CA SER A 292 9.20 -3.82 -9.94
C SER A 292 9.77 -4.27 -11.28
N LEU A 293 9.17 -3.84 -12.40
CA LEU A 293 9.56 -4.22 -13.75
C LEU A 293 11.01 -3.84 -14.09
N PRO A 294 11.44 -2.56 -13.96
CA PRO A 294 12.82 -2.19 -14.24
C PRO A 294 13.81 -2.85 -13.29
N LEU A 295 13.44 -3.04 -12.02
CA LEU A 295 14.28 -3.72 -11.04
C LEU A 295 14.53 -5.19 -11.41
N LEU A 296 13.47 -5.94 -11.72
CA LEU A 296 13.59 -7.34 -12.13
C LEU A 296 14.33 -7.50 -13.47
N ARG A 297 14.09 -6.60 -14.44
CA ARG A 297 14.85 -6.59 -15.71
C ARG A 297 16.34 -6.37 -15.47
N ALA A 298 16.69 -5.46 -14.57
CA ALA A 298 18.08 -5.21 -14.22
C ALA A 298 18.69 -6.38 -13.41
N ALA A 299 17.88 -7.07 -12.58
CA ALA A 299 18.30 -8.25 -11.83
C ALA A 299 18.67 -9.45 -12.73
N ALA A 300 18.13 -9.57 -13.95
CA ALA A 300 18.56 -10.60 -14.90
C ALA A 300 20.05 -10.55 -15.26
N ALA A 301 20.71 -9.39 -15.10
CA ALA A 301 22.15 -9.26 -15.28
C ALA A 301 22.98 -9.80 -14.11
N TYR A 302 22.34 -10.29 -13.03
CA TYR A 302 22.96 -10.74 -11.80
C TYR A 302 22.40 -12.11 -11.37
N PRO A 303 22.92 -13.22 -11.92
CA PRO A 303 22.44 -14.58 -11.59
C PRO A 303 22.47 -14.89 -10.09
N ASP A 304 23.52 -14.48 -9.38
CA ASP A 304 23.68 -14.71 -7.94
C ASP A 304 22.54 -14.07 -7.12
N LEU A 305 21.98 -12.95 -7.59
CA LEU A 305 20.83 -12.31 -6.96
C LEU A 305 19.55 -13.11 -7.17
N LEU A 306 19.38 -13.73 -8.35
CA LEU A 306 18.22 -14.58 -8.64
C LEU A 306 18.24 -15.88 -7.82
N GLU A 307 19.43 -16.33 -7.41
CA GLU A 307 19.62 -17.47 -6.50
C GLU A 307 19.42 -17.12 -5.02
N LYS A 308 19.34 -15.82 -4.69
CA LYS A 308 19.06 -15.28 -3.35
C LYS A 308 17.67 -14.62 -3.29
N PRO A 309 16.57 -15.41 -3.23
CA PRO A 309 15.21 -14.90 -3.32
C PRO A 309 14.86 -13.90 -2.21
N ASP A 310 15.38 -14.09 -0.99
CA ASP A 310 15.11 -13.19 0.14
C ASP A 310 15.74 -11.81 -0.07
N THR A 311 16.99 -11.75 -0.55
CA THR A 311 17.67 -10.51 -0.90
C THR A 311 16.93 -9.78 -2.02
N LEU A 312 16.55 -10.48 -3.09
CA LEU A 312 15.79 -9.89 -4.18
C LEU A 312 14.41 -9.38 -3.72
N GLN A 313 13.73 -10.12 -2.85
CA GLN A 313 12.44 -9.73 -2.30
C GLN A 313 12.55 -8.49 -1.41
N GLU A 314 13.61 -8.38 -0.60
CA GLU A 314 13.89 -7.17 0.18
C GLU A 314 14.13 -5.97 -0.73
N MET A 315 14.96 -6.12 -1.78
CA MET A 315 15.16 -5.06 -2.78
C MET A 315 13.85 -4.63 -3.45
N LEU A 316 13.00 -5.58 -3.83
CA LEU A 316 11.69 -5.31 -4.42
C LEU A 316 10.79 -4.54 -3.45
N THR A 317 10.73 -4.95 -2.19
CA THR A 317 9.91 -4.32 -1.15
C THR A 317 10.35 -2.88 -0.89
N ARG A 318 11.66 -2.61 -0.95
CA ARG A 318 12.26 -1.30 -0.65
C ARG A 318 12.24 -0.34 -1.83
N LEU A 319 12.56 -0.81 -3.03
CA LEU A 319 12.80 0.05 -4.19
C LEU A 319 11.57 0.20 -5.10
N THR A 320 10.66 -0.78 -5.12
CA THR A 320 9.48 -0.72 -5.99
C THR A 320 8.58 0.50 -5.75
N PRO A 321 8.26 0.91 -4.51
CA PRO A 321 7.41 2.09 -4.28
C PRO A 321 7.93 3.34 -4.97
N GLU A 322 9.24 3.57 -4.89
CA GLU A 322 9.88 4.73 -5.51
C GLU A 322 9.96 4.63 -7.01
N LEU A 323 10.38 3.48 -7.53
CA LEU A 323 10.45 3.24 -8.96
C LEU A 323 9.07 3.34 -9.61
N SER A 324 8.01 2.88 -8.92
CA SER A 324 6.63 3.06 -9.34
C SER A 324 6.27 4.54 -9.36
N GLY A 325 6.51 5.28 -8.28
CA GLY A 325 6.24 6.71 -8.23
C GLY A 325 6.93 7.51 -9.35
N LEU A 326 8.19 7.19 -9.64
CA LEU A 326 8.93 7.79 -10.76
C LEU A 326 8.31 7.44 -12.12
N ALA A 327 7.99 6.17 -12.36
CA ALA A 327 7.36 5.74 -13.61
C ALA A 327 6.00 6.40 -13.83
N LEU A 328 5.17 6.48 -12.78
CA LEU A 328 3.84 7.08 -12.86
C LEU A 328 3.92 8.61 -13.08
N ARG A 329 4.88 9.30 -12.45
CA ARG A 329 5.15 10.72 -12.73
C ARG A 329 5.60 10.96 -14.17
N GLU A 330 6.49 10.11 -14.69
CA GLU A 330 6.92 10.17 -16.10
C GLU A 330 5.74 9.96 -17.06
N TRP A 331 4.77 9.13 -16.67
CA TRP A 331 3.52 8.96 -17.41
C TRP A 331 2.55 10.13 -17.27
N GLY A 332 2.84 11.12 -16.43
CA GLY A 332 1.96 12.26 -16.20
C GLY A 332 0.57 11.87 -15.70
N ILE A 333 0.45 10.75 -14.97
CA ILE A 333 -0.81 10.38 -14.32
C ILE A 333 -0.93 11.09 -12.97
N GLY A 334 -2.16 11.26 -12.46
CA GLY A 334 -2.44 12.09 -11.29
C GLY A 334 -1.66 11.71 -10.01
N GLU A 335 -1.48 12.69 -9.12
CA GLU A 335 -0.75 12.51 -7.85
C GLU A 335 -1.36 11.43 -6.95
N ASP A 336 -2.65 11.13 -7.07
CA ASP A 336 -3.29 10.05 -6.31
C ASP A 336 -2.66 8.67 -6.61
N TYR A 337 -2.29 8.40 -7.86
CA TYR A 337 -1.64 7.16 -8.25
C TYR A 337 -0.20 7.09 -7.75
N VAL A 338 0.52 8.20 -7.86
CA VAL A 338 1.91 8.34 -7.42
C VAL A 338 2.00 8.16 -5.90
N ARG A 339 1.12 8.85 -5.16
CA ARG A 339 1.02 8.76 -3.71
C ARG A 339 0.67 7.34 -3.26
N ALA A 340 -0.33 6.72 -3.89
CA ALA A 340 -0.71 5.35 -3.56
C ALA A 340 0.47 4.39 -3.75
N ALA A 341 1.17 4.47 -4.89
CA ALA A 341 2.35 3.64 -5.14
C ALA A 341 3.49 3.87 -4.14
N GLN A 342 3.77 5.12 -3.76
CA GLN A 342 4.87 5.44 -2.82
C GLN A 342 4.57 5.02 -1.37
N HIS A 343 3.31 5.09 -0.97
CA HIS A 343 2.89 4.77 0.40
C HIS A 343 2.27 3.38 0.56
N GLN A 344 2.36 2.51 -0.45
CA GLN A 344 1.75 1.16 -0.47
C GLN A 344 2.15 0.27 0.74
N ASN A 345 3.32 0.50 1.34
CA ASN A 345 3.84 -0.24 2.49
C ASN A 345 3.79 0.57 3.80
N ASN A 346 3.11 1.72 3.82
CA ASN A 346 2.95 2.55 5.01
C ASN A 346 1.66 2.17 5.75
N TRP A 347 1.65 1.02 6.42
CA TRP A 347 0.46 0.48 7.11
C TRP A 347 -0.20 1.49 8.06
N PHE A 348 0.58 2.38 8.65
CA PHE A 348 0.11 3.29 9.67
C PHE A 348 -0.07 4.73 9.17
N ARG A 349 -0.17 4.92 7.85
CA ARG A 349 -0.37 6.23 7.25
C ARG A 349 -1.59 6.94 7.87
N GLU A 350 -1.32 8.07 8.51
CA GLU A 350 -2.34 8.98 9.03
C GLU A 350 -2.41 10.27 8.21
N HIS A 351 -3.63 10.79 8.04
CA HIS A 351 -3.92 12.12 7.50
C HIS A 351 -5.33 12.52 7.94
N ASP A 352 -5.66 13.82 7.88
CA ASP A 352 -6.93 14.35 8.38
C ASP A 352 -8.05 14.37 7.32
N GLU A 353 -7.71 14.10 6.06
CA GLU A 353 -8.68 14.05 4.95
C GLU A 353 -9.51 12.75 4.96
N ALA A 354 -10.62 12.78 4.22
CA ALA A 354 -11.43 11.60 3.93
C ALA A 354 -10.61 10.50 3.24
N ALA A 355 -11.10 9.27 3.27
CA ALA A 355 -10.42 8.12 2.66
C ALA A 355 -10.00 8.42 1.21
N ASP A 356 -8.75 8.14 0.88
CA ASP A 356 -8.22 8.25 -0.48
C ASP A 356 -7.84 6.88 -1.07
N TYR A 357 -7.36 6.86 -2.32
CA TYR A 357 -6.97 5.61 -2.98
C TYR A 357 -5.75 4.92 -2.34
N THR A 358 -4.93 5.66 -1.57
CA THR A 358 -3.82 5.08 -0.81
C THR A 358 -4.35 4.25 0.35
N ASP A 359 -5.38 4.73 1.05
CA ASP A 359 -6.03 3.98 2.14
C ASP A 359 -6.64 2.67 1.63
N VAL A 360 -7.31 2.74 0.47
CA VAL A 360 -7.84 1.55 -0.21
C VAL A 360 -6.73 0.55 -0.56
N LEU A 361 -5.62 1.03 -1.11
CA LEU A 361 -4.50 0.18 -1.50
C LEU A 361 -3.83 -0.49 -0.29
N ILE A 362 -3.63 0.23 0.82
CA ILE A 362 -3.06 -0.32 2.05
C ILE A 362 -3.92 -1.49 2.58
N ILE A 363 -5.23 -1.33 2.61
CA ILE A 363 -6.14 -2.39 3.08
C ILE A 363 -6.21 -3.55 2.09
N ALA A 364 -6.19 -3.29 0.78
CA ALA A 364 -6.10 -4.33 -0.23
C ALA A 364 -4.80 -5.15 -0.10
N HIS A 365 -3.67 -4.50 0.13
CA HIS A 365 -2.38 -5.15 0.38
C HIS A 365 -2.43 -6.04 1.61
N LEU A 366 -2.92 -5.51 2.73
CA LEU A 366 -3.01 -6.30 3.95
C LEU A 366 -3.90 -7.53 3.74
N HIS A 367 -5.04 -7.39 3.05
CA HIS A 367 -5.90 -8.50 2.70
C HIS A 367 -5.24 -9.58 1.85
N ALA A 368 -4.44 -9.19 0.86
CA ALA A 368 -3.71 -10.16 0.03
C ALA A 368 -2.63 -10.92 0.81
N LEU A 369 -2.08 -10.31 1.86
CA LEU A 369 -1.04 -10.89 2.71
C LEU A 369 -1.59 -11.75 3.85
N VAL A 370 -2.82 -11.50 4.35
CA VAL A 370 -3.44 -12.24 5.45
C VAL A 370 -3.58 -13.76 5.19
N GLY A 371 -3.45 -14.22 3.95
CA GLY A 371 -3.40 -15.64 3.58
C GLY A 371 -2.00 -16.17 3.20
N GLN A 372 -0.97 -15.33 3.13
CA GLN A 372 0.36 -15.67 2.63
C GLN A 372 1.39 -15.60 3.78
N ARG A 373 1.57 -16.75 4.45
CA ARG A 373 2.60 -17.12 5.44
C ARG A 373 2.54 -16.47 6.83
N ALA A 374 2.77 -17.32 7.83
CA ALA A 374 2.90 -17.03 9.26
C ALA A 374 4.21 -16.32 9.67
N GLU A 375 5.08 -15.97 8.71
CA GLU A 375 6.41 -15.41 8.97
C GLU A 375 6.46 -13.87 8.86
N LEU A 376 5.48 -13.26 8.18
CA LEU A 376 5.39 -11.81 8.09
C LEU A 376 4.74 -11.27 9.37
N LYS A 377 5.49 -10.48 10.14
CA LYS A 377 4.97 -9.75 11.31
C LYS A 377 4.09 -8.60 10.80
N LEU A 378 2.87 -8.87 10.34
CA LEU A 378 1.95 -7.86 9.82
C LEU A 378 1.12 -7.23 10.95
N PRO A 379 0.72 -5.95 10.83
CA PRO A 379 -0.21 -5.36 11.77
C PRO A 379 -1.59 -5.98 11.58
N ARG A 380 -2.41 -5.95 12.64
CA ARG A 380 -3.80 -6.34 12.47
C ARG A 380 -4.56 -5.30 11.68
N ILE A 381 -5.57 -5.76 10.96
CA ILE A 381 -6.36 -4.88 10.12
C ILE A 381 -7.09 -3.79 10.92
N ASP A 382 -7.54 -4.10 12.13
CA ASP A 382 -8.19 -3.15 13.04
C ASP A 382 -7.23 -2.15 13.71
N GLU A 383 -5.91 -2.31 13.53
CA GLU A 383 -4.89 -1.38 14.01
C GLU A 383 -4.45 -0.39 12.93
N VAL A 384 -4.76 -0.69 11.66
CA VAL A 384 -4.41 0.13 10.50
C VAL A 384 -5.36 1.32 10.39
N PRO A 385 -4.89 2.59 10.42
CA PRO A 385 -5.75 3.77 10.34
C PRO A 385 -6.67 3.80 9.12
N ALA A 386 -6.18 3.36 7.96
CA ALA A 386 -6.95 3.27 6.73
C ALA A 386 -8.25 2.44 6.91
N PHE A 387 -8.20 1.36 7.71
CA PHE A 387 -9.35 0.48 7.94
C PHE A 387 -10.55 1.23 8.51
N HIS A 388 -10.29 2.16 9.44
CA HIS A 388 -11.32 2.96 10.11
C HIS A 388 -11.85 4.11 9.24
N LYS A 389 -11.22 4.39 8.10
CA LYS A 389 -11.69 5.39 7.12
C LYS A 389 -12.55 4.78 6.03
N LEU A 390 -12.31 3.51 5.67
CA LEU A 390 -13.05 2.83 4.63
C LEU A 390 -14.49 2.51 5.07
N ALA A 391 -15.40 2.47 4.10
CA ALA A 391 -16.84 2.21 4.35
C ALA A 391 -17.46 3.08 5.46
N LEU A 392 -17.04 4.35 5.55
CA LEU A 392 -17.45 5.30 6.60
C LEU A 392 -17.16 4.81 8.03
N GLY A 393 -16.06 4.07 8.21
CA GLY A 393 -15.68 3.47 9.49
C GLY A 393 -16.51 2.25 9.89
N ASN A 394 -17.38 1.75 9.01
CA ASN A 394 -18.19 0.55 9.24
C ASN A 394 -17.57 -0.71 8.63
N LEU A 395 -16.31 -0.66 8.21
CA LEU A 395 -15.59 -1.86 7.80
C LEU A 395 -15.38 -2.73 9.04
N THR A 396 -16.24 -3.72 9.24
CA THR A 396 -16.12 -4.72 10.32
C THR A 396 -15.36 -5.95 9.82
N PRO A 397 -14.83 -6.82 10.71
CA PRO A 397 -14.23 -8.09 10.29
C PRO A 397 -15.16 -8.96 9.43
N SER A 398 -16.47 -8.96 9.71
CA SER A 398 -17.46 -9.70 8.91
C SER A 398 -17.68 -9.08 7.53
N LEU A 399 -17.78 -7.74 7.43
CA LEU A 399 -17.86 -7.05 6.15
C LEU A 399 -16.58 -7.24 5.33
N SER A 400 -15.43 -7.22 6.00
CA SER A 400 -14.12 -7.48 5.42
C SER A 400 -14.00 -8.89 4.83
N LEU A 401 -14.55 -9.92 5.48
CA LEU A 401 -14.66 -11.26 4.89
C LEU A 401 -15.55 -11.27 3.63
N SER A 402 -16.67 -10.54 3.66
CA SER A 402 -17.54 -10.44 2.47
C SER A 402 -16.85 -9.72 1.30
N VAL A 403 -16.01 -8.72 1.59
CA VAL A 403 -15.15 -8.06 0.59
C VAL A 403 -14.20 -9.06 -0.05
N LEU A 404 -13.58 -9.95 0.72
CA LEU A 404 -12.71 -10.99 0.18
C LEU A 404 -13.47 -11.94 -0.76
N ASP A 405 -14.71 -12.33 -0.41
CA ASP A 405 -15.50 -13.24 -1.24
C ASP A 405 -16.02 -12.57 -2.52
N GLU A 406 -16.49 -11.31 -2.45
CA GLU A 406 -16.83 -10.52 -3.64
C GLU A 406 -15.58 -10.25 -4.50
N ALA A 407 -14.44 -9.97 -3.88
CA ALA A 407 -13.17 -9.80 -4.58
C ALA A 407 -12.74 -11.08 -5.27
N LYS A 408 -12.87 -12.28 -4.67
CA LYS A 408 -12.54 -13.56 -5.35
C LYS A 408 -13.35 -13.74 -6.64
N ALA A 409 -14.64 -13.42 -6.62
CA ALA A 409 -15.47 -13.49 -7.82
C ALA A 409 -14.98 -12.52 -8.91
N HIS A 410 -14.67 -11.27 -8.52
CA HIS A 410 -14.10 -10.28 -9.43
C HIS A 410 -12.69 -10.63 -9.90
N ILE A 411 -11.84 -11.21 -9.05
CA ILE A 411 -10.50 -11.69 -9.38
C ILE A 411 -10.61 -12.75 -10.46
N GLN A 412 -11.54 -13.71 -10.33
CA GLN A 412 -11.72 -14.74 -11.34
C GLN A 412 -12.18 -14.12 -12.67
N GLU A 413 -13.13 -13.19 -12.62
CA GLU A 413 -13.58 -12.46 -13.81
C GLU A 413 -12.45 -11.65 -14.46
N LEU A 414 -11.72 -10.85 -13.68
CA LEU A 414 -10.57 -10.06 -14.11
C LEU A 414 -9.44 -10.93 -14.62
N LYS A 415 -9.13 -12.07 -13.98
CA LYS A 415 -8.15 -13.04 -14.49
C LYS A 415 -8.60 -13.61 -15.84
N THR A 416 -9.89 -13.87 -16.06
CA THR A 416 -10.35 -14.28 -17.41
C THR A 416 -10.37 -13.14 -18.43
N LEU A 417 -10.45 -11.88 -17.99
CA LEU A 417 -10.39 -10.69 -18.83
C LEU A 417 -8.96 -10.33 -19.22
N LEU A 418 -8.02 -10.57 -18.30
CA LEU A 418 -6.63 -10.17 -18.35
C LEU A 418 -5.67 -11.31 -18.73
N ALA A 419 -6.14 -12.57 -18.73
CA ALA A 419 -5.51 -13.70 -19.41
C ALA A 419 -5.54 -13.50 -20.95
#